data_AF-A0A7K2WI40-F1
#
_entry.id   AF-A0A7K2WI40-F1
#
_cell.length_a   1.000
_cell.length_b   1.000
_cell.length_c   1.000
_cell.angle_alpha   90.00
_cell.angle_beta   90.00
_cell.angle_gamma   90.00
#
_symmetry.space_group_name_H-M   'P 1'
#
loop_
_entity.id
_entity.type
_entity.pdbx_description
1 polymer ?
#
loop_
_entity_poly.entity_id
_entity_poly.type
_entity_poly.pdbx_seq_one_letter_code
_entity_poly.pdbx_strand_id
1 'polypeptide(L)'
;ARNFAYSEAITVRDSSLSACTQAVMAAETGHVQLAYDYLGEAALMDLSDLEHNTRDGLHIASLAGTWIALVSGFGGMRHHGDTLAFAPRLPEQLSRLAFNVQIQKRHLRVEITGSKAVYSMPESDGEALEISHYGTPLTVSPTSPQTRDVPKRVERPAPQQPAGRRPAPRGGRPEPRPVGE
;
A
#
# COMPACT_ATOMS: atom_id res chain seq x y z
N ALA A 1 5.75 -13.33 -6.16
CA ALA A 1 6.63 -13.46 -4.97
C ALA A 1 8.08 -13.77 -5.34
N ARG A 2 8.39 -14.83 -6.12
CA ARG A 2 9.78 -15.14 -6.53
C ARG A 2 10.50 -13.98 -7.23
N ASN A 3 9.84 -13.36 -8.22
CA ASN A 3 10.43 -12.24 -8.95
C ASN A 3 10.68 -11.03 -8.04
N PHE A 4 9.76 -10.73 -7.12
CA PHE A 4 9.96 -9.66 -6.14
C PHE A 4 11.19 -9.94 -5.26
N ALA A 5 11.32 -11.14 -4.70
CA ALA A 5 12.49 -11.49 -3.88
C ALA A 5 13.81 -11.41 -4.65
N TYR A 6 13.83 -11.84 -5.92
CA TYR A 6 15.00 -11.74 -6.78
C TYR A 6 15.38 -10.28 -7.05
N SER A 7 14.41 -9.46 -7.49
CA SER A 7 14.65 -8.05 -7.80
C SER A 7 15.04 -7.26 -6.56
N GLU A 8 14.47 -7.58 -5.40
CA GLU A 8 14.76 -6.89 -4.16
C GLU A 8 16.23 -7.03 -3.75
N ALA A 9 16.80 -8.22 -3.92
CA ALA A 9 18.19 -8.50 -3.58
C ALA A 9 19.23 -7.71 -4.40
N ILE A 10 18.82 -7.10 -5.51
CA ILE A 10 19.69 -6.35 -6.41
C ILE A 10 19.28 -4.88 -6.58
N THR A 11 18.21 -4.43 -5.92
CA THR A 11 17.70 -3.05 -6.06
C THR A 11 18.30 -2.16 -4.99
N VAL A 12 19.07 -1.16 -5.42
CA VAL A 12 19.74 -0.20 -4.53
C VAL A 12 18.85 0.95 -4.06
N ARG A 13 17.78 1.27 -4.82
CA ARG A 13 16.82 2.35 -4.55
C ARG A 13 17.40 3.77 -4.56
N ASP A 14 18.31 4.08 -5.48
CA ASP A 14 18.86 5.44 -5.67
C ASP A 14 17.87 6.42 -6.33
N SER A 15 16.58 6.12 -6.32
CA SER A 15 15.54 6.93 -6.93
C SER A 15 14.32 6.99 -6.03
N SER A 16 13.74 8.19 -5.91
CA SER A 16 12.52 8.47 -5.15
C SER A 16 11.28 7.69 -5.59
N LEU A 17 11.30 7.05 -6.77
CA LEU A 17 10.22 6.16 -7.24
C LEU A 17 10.32 4.72 -6.70
N SER A 18 11.45 4.35 -6.11
CA SER A 18 11.74 2.94 -5.82
C SER A 18 10.89 2.44 -4.65
N ALA A 19 10.96 3.16 -3.52
CA ALA A 19 10.31 2.76 -2.27
C ALA A 19 8.80 2.56 -2.44
N CYS A 20 8.10 3.48 -3.10
CA CYS A 20 6.65 3.36 -3.28
C CYS A 20 6.27 2.14 -4.15
N THR A 21 7.05 1.84 -5.18
CA THR A 21 6.85 0.67 -6.04
C THR A 21 7.08 -0.62 -5.27
N GLN A 22 8.15 -0.67 -4.47
CA GLN A 22 8.46 -1.81 -3.62
C GLN A 22 7.43 -1.99 -2.50
N ALA A 23 6.87 -0.91 -1.95
CA ALA A 23 5.77 -0.99 -0.99
C ALA A 23 4.55 -1.71 -1.59
N VAL A 24 4.15 -1.33 -2.82
CA VAL A 24 3.05 -2.00 -3.54
C VAL A 24 3.35 -3.47 -3.75
N MET A 25 4.53 -3.81 -4.27
CA MET A 25 4.89 -5.19 -4.57
C MET A 25 5.07 -6.05 -3.31
N ALA A 26 5.63 -5.49 -2.23
CA ALA A 26 5.75 -6.15 -0.94
C ALA A 26 4.37 -6.49 -0.36
N ALA A 27 3.43 -5.53 -0.35
CA ALA A 27 2.06 -5.74 0.10
C ALA A 27 1.33 -6.79 -0.76
N GLU A 28 1.48 -6.72 -2.08
CA GLU A 28 0.88 -7.66 -3.02
C GLU A 28 1.41 -9.09 -2.83
N THR A 29 2.71 -9.23 -2.55
CA THR A 29 3.37 -10.53 -2.44
C THR A 29 3.37 -11.13 -1.04
N GLY A 30 2.86 -10.41 -0.03
CA GLY A 30 2.67 -10.91 1.34
C GLY A 30 3.77 -10.55 2.34
N HIS A 31 4.58 -9.52 2.05
CA HIS A 31 5.61 -8.98 2.93
C HIS A 31 5.12 -7.65 3.52
N VAL A 32 4.08 -7.72 4.35
CA VAL A 32 3.30 -6.54 4.76
C VAL A 32 4.10 -5.60 5.66
N GLN A 33 4.91 -6.14 6.58
CA GLN A 33 5.80 -5.30 7.39
C GLN A 33 6.84 -4.57 6.53
N LEU A 34 7.46 -5.26 5.57
CA LEU A 34 8.41 -4.63 4.65
C LEU A 34 7.74 -3.56 3.78
N ALA A 35 6.50 -3.78 3.36
CA ALA A 35 5.72 -2.77 2.65
C ALA A 35 5.50 -1.52 3.51
N TYR A 36 5.31 -1.69 4.83
CA TYR A 36 5.12 -0.58 5.76
C TYR A 36 6.41 0.22 5.98
N ASP A 37 7.55 -0.47 6.01
CA ASP A 37 8.86 0.19 6.06
C ASP A 37 9.09 1.05 4.80
N TYR A 38 8.80 0.52 3.60
CA TYR A 38 8.90 1.27 2.35
C TYR A 38 7.88 2.40 2.21
N LEU A 39 6.67 2.23 2.72
CA LEU A 39 5.71 3.34 2.83
C LEU A 39 6.30 4.47 3.67
N GLY A 40 6.96 4.14 4.78
CA GLY A 40 7.64 5.09 5.63
C GLY A 40 8.72 5.89 4.90
N GLU A 41 9.58 5.19 4.15
CA GLU A 41 10.63 5.78 3.32
C GLU A 41 10.03 6.77 2.30
N ALA A 42 9.01 6.35 1.54
CA ALA A 42 8.36 7.21 0.55
C ALA A 42 7.66 8.44 1.20
N ALA A 43 6.92 8.22 2.29
CA ALA A 43 6.11 9.26 2.93
C ALA A 43 6.95 10.30 3.69
N LEU A 44 8.13 9.90 4.18
CA LEU A 44 9.01 10.77 4.96
C LEU A 44 10.23 11.27 4.21
N MET A 45 10.38 10.95 2.92
CA MET A 45 11.55 11.32 2.11
C MET A 45 11.97 12.78 2.29
N ASP A 46 11.04 13.71 2.05
CA ASP A 46 11.30 15.15 2.19
C ASP A 46 11.28 15.60 3.66
N LEU A 47 10.36 15.07 4.47
CA LEU A 47 10.20 15.49 5.87
C LEU A 47 11.39 15.12 6.76
N SER A 48 12.08 14.02 6.43
CA SER A 48 13.27 13.53 7.13
C SER A 48 14.56 13.74 6.33
N ASP A 49 14.48 14.43 5.19
CA ASP A 49 15.59 14.72 4.28
C ASP A 49 16.46 13.48 3.98
N LEU A 50 15.82 12.36 3.62
CA LEU A 50 16.47 11.06 3.49
C LEU A 50 17.53 11.01 2.37
N GLU A 51 17.35 11.82 1.33
CA GLU A 51 18.29 11.95 0.20
C GLU A 51 19.21 13.18 0.33
N HIS A 52 19.14 13.91 1.46
CA HIS A 52 19.98 15.06 1.78
C HIS A 52 19.94 16.22 0.76
N ASN A 53 18.83 16.34 0.03
CA ASN A 53 18.65 17.27 -1.08
C ASN A 53 17.24 17.90 -1.11
N THR A 54 16.44 17.79 -0.03
CA THR A 54 15.08 18.37 0.03
C THR A 54 15.09 19.88 -0.21
N ARG A 55 16.19 20.56 0.17
CA ARG A 55 16.39 21.99 -0.10
C ARG A 55 16.35 22.34 -1.60
N ASP A 56 16.67 21.38 -2.47
CA ASP A 56 16.71 21.54 -3.92
C ASP A 56 15.31 21.35 -4.55
N GLY A 57 14.35 20.83 -3.78
CA GLY A 57 12.95 20.67 -4.18
C GLY A 57 12.29 19.46 -3.53
N LEU A 58 10.95 19.42 -3.58
CA LEU A 58 10.18 18.27 -3.11
C LEU A 58 10.23 17.12 -4.12
N HIS A 59 10.31 15.89 -3.61
CA HIS A 59 10.24 14.68 -4.43
C HIS A 59 8.78 14.37 -4.78
N ILE A 60 8.22 15.10 -5.75
CA ILE A 60 6.82 14.96 -6.18
C ILE A 60 6.45 13.52 -6.54
N ALA A 61 7.38 12.77 -7.13
CA ALA A 61 7.17 11.35 -7.43
C ALA A 61 7.03 10.48 -6.17
N SER A 62 7.77 10.77 -5.10
CA SER A 62 7.64 10.06 -3.82
C SER A 62 6.33 10.42 -3.12
N LEU A 63 5.92 11.69 -3.18
CA LEU A 63 4.63 12.15 -2.63
C LEU A 63 3.46 11.45 -3.32
N ALA A 64 3.44 11.43 -4.65
CA ALA A 64 2.45 10.66 -5.42
C ALA A 64 2.56 9.16 -5.13
N GLY A 65 3.79 8.65 -5.03
CA GLY A 65 4.10 7.27 -4.68
C GLY A 65 3.52 6.84 -3.33
N THR A 66 3.51 7.74 -2.34
CA THR A 66 2.93 7.47 -1.03
C THR A 66 1.43 7.17 -1.13
N TRP A 67 0.69 7.93 -1.94
CA TRP A 67 -0.72 7.65 -2.22
C TRP A 67 -0.90 6.30 -2.93
N ILE A 68 -0.05 5.99 -3.92
CA ILE A 68 -0.07 4.72 -4.64
C ILE A 68 0.19 3.54 -3.69
N ALA A 69 1.17 3.66 -2.79
CA ALA A 69 1.48 2.62 -1.80
C ALA A 69 0.30 2.37 -0.85
N LEU A 70 -0.40 3.44 -0.43
CA LEU A 70 -1.60 3.32 0.40
C LEU A 70 -2.75 2.66 -0.36
N VAL A 71 -3.09 3.15 -1.55
CA VAL A 71 -4.31 2.73 -2.28
C VAL A 71 -4.09 1.44 -3.06
N SER A 72 -3.03 1.36 -3.85
CA SER A 72 -2.73 0.17 -4.66
C SER A 72 -1.95 -0.88 -3.88
N GLY A 73 -1.13 -0.50 -2.90
CA GLY A 73 -0.44 -1.45 -2.03
C GLY A 73 -1.37 -2.02 -0.96
N PHE A 74 -1.65 -1.25 0.09
CA PHE A 74 -2.43 -1.72 1.24
C PHE A 74 -3.94 -1.79 0.97
N GLY A 75 -4.49 -0.88 0.17
CA GLY A 75 -5.86 -0.99 -0.33
C GLY A 75 -6.04 -2.13 -1.33
N GLY A 76 -4.94 -2.63 -1.90
CA GLY A 76 -4.94 -3.70 -2.90
C GLY A 76 -5.76 -3.33 -4.14
N MET A 77 -5.90 -2.04 -4.45
CA MET A 77 -6.73 -1.56 -5.56
C MET A 77 -6.09 -1.88 -6.90
N ARG A 78 -6.83 -2.50 -7.82
CA ARG A 78 -6.48 -2.65 -9.23
C ARG A 78 -7.65 -2.21 -10.10
N HIS A 79 -7.35 -1.70 -11.28
CA HIS A 79 -8.35 -1.29 -12.28
C HIS A 79 -8.25 -2.21 -13.49
N HIS A 80 -9.28 -3.00 -13.74
CA HIS A 80 -9.34 -3.97 -14.84
C HIS A 80 -10.55 -3.64 -15.72
N GLY A 81 -10.30 -3.16 -16.94
CA GLY A 81 -11.38 -2.70 -17.83
C GLY A 81 -12.15 -1.55 -17.19
N ASP A 82 -13.43 -1.79 -16.89
CA ASP A 82 -14.35 -0.82 -16.29
C ASP A 82 -14.63 -1.08 -14.80
N THR A 83 -13.88 -1.98 -14.16
CA THR A 83 -14.15 -2.45 -12.79
C THR A 83 -12.95 -2.24 -11.88
N LEU A 84 -13.22 -1.86 -10.62
CA LEU A 84 -12.23 -1.82 -9.54
C LEU A 84 -12.20 -3.15 -8.79
N ALA A 85 -11.00 -3.65 -8.52
CA ALA A 85 -10.76 -4.81 -7.70
C ALA A 85 -9.99 -4.41 -6.45
N PHE A 86 -10.33 -5.01 -5.31
CA PHE A 86 -9.69 -4.74 -4.03
C PHE A 86 -9.25 -6.04 -3.35
N ALA A 87 -8.01 -6.06 -2.87
CA ALA A 87 -7.46 -7.13 -2.03
C ALA A 87 -6.74 -6.54 -0.80
N PRO A 88 -7.48 -5.89 0.13
CA PRO A 88 -6.88 -5.03 1.16
C PRO A 88 -6.06 -5.81 2.17
N ARG A 89 -4.91 -5.26 2.57
CA ARG A 89 -4.02 -5.84 3.59
C ARG A 89 -3.41 -4.70 4.36
N LEU A 90 -3.71 -4.58 5.65
CA LEU A 90 -3.10 -3.57 6.50
C LEU A 90 -2.03 -4.20 7.40
N PRO A 91 -0.92 -3.49 7.63
CA PRO A 91 0.01 -3.83 8.69
C PRO A 91 -0.66 -3.59 10.05
N GLU A 92 -0.23 -4.29 11.10
CA GLU A 92 -0.84 -4.17 12.44
C GLU A 92 -0.77 -2.75 13.01
N GLN A 93 0.22 -1.97 12.56
CA GLN A 93 0.45 -0.59 12.94
C GLN A 93 -0.57 0.39 12.35
N LEU A 94 -1.28 0.02 11.27
CA LEU A 94 -2.34 0.83 10.67
C LEU A 94 -3.71 0.25 11.04
N SER A 95 -4.32 0.81 12.08
CA SER A 95 -5.64 0.38 12.55
C SER A 95 -6.75 0.61 11.52
N ARG A 96 -6.59 1.64 10.67
CA ARG A 96 -7.56 2.01 9.64
C ARG A 96 -6.89 2.72 8.45
N LEU A 97 -7.37 2.42 7.25
CA LEU A 97 -7.08 3.16 6.02
C LEU A 97 -8.41 3.52 5.36
N ALA A 98 -8.61 4.80 5.05
CA ALA A 98 -9.79 5.23 4.31
C ALA A 98 -9.39 6.17 3.17
N PHE A 99 -9.95 5.95 1.99
CA PHE A 99 -9.70 6.77 0.81
C PHE A 99 -10.94 6.83 -0.08
N ASN A 100 -10.96 7.82 -0.97
CA ASN A 100 -11.99 7.94 -2.00
C ASN A 100 -11.32 7.82 -3.37
N VAL A 101 -12.02 7.18 -4.30
CA VAL A 101 -11.64 7.14 -5.71
C VAL A 101 -12.84 7.50 -6.56
N GLN A 102 -12.59 8.03 -7.75
CA GLN A 102 -13.63 8.31 -8.73
C GLN A 102 -13.39 7.45 -9.98
N ILE A 103 -14.41 6.71 -10.40
CA ILE A 103 -14.41 5.91 -11.62
C ILE A 103 -15.70 6.16 -12.38
N GLN A 104 -15.59 6.47 -13.68
CA GLN A 104 -16.75 6.77 -14.54
C GLN A 104 -17.71 7.78 -13.88
N LYS A 105 -17.14 8.88 -13.36
CA LYS A 105 -17.83 9.96 -12.64
C LYS A 105 -18.51 9.58 -11.31
N ARG A 106 -18.44 8.31 -10.88
CA ARG A 106 -18.94 7.80 -9.60
C ARG A 106 -17.81 7.74 -8.58
N HIS A 107 -18.10 8.17 -7.36
CA HIS A 107 -17.23 8.15 -6.20
C HIS A 107 -17.46 6.88 -5.39
N LEU A 108 -16.36 6.25 -5.01
CA LEU A 108 -16.35 5.12 -4.08
C LEU A 108 -15.47 5.49 -2.90
N ARG A 109 -16.06 5.48 -1.72
CA ARG A 109 -15.34 5.49 -0.45
C ARG A 109 -14.99 4.06 -0.07
N VAL A 110 -13.72 3.84 0.21
CA VAL A 110 -13.20 2.57 0.71
C VAL A 110 -12.66 2.80 2.11
N GLU A 111 -13.10 2.00 3.06
CA GLU A 111 -12.63 2.03 4.44
C GLU A 111 -12.21 0.63 4.88
N ILE A 112 -10.96 0.47 5.27
CA ILE A 112 -10.34 -0.80 5.61
C ILE A 112 -9.89 -0.74 7.06
N THR A 113 -10.20 -1.79 7.80
CA THR A 113 -9.66 -2.09 9.13
C THR A 113 -8.91 -3.43 9.07
N GLY A 114 -8.31 -3.86 10.18
CA GLY A 114 -7.58 -5.13 10.22
C GLY A 114 -8.40 -6.39 9.89
N SER A 115 -9.73 -6.33 9.86
CA SER A 115 -10.58 -7.50 9.56
C SER A 115 -11.75 -7.24 8.61
N LYS A 116 -12.01 -5.98 8.23
CA LYS A 116 -13.17 -5.62 7.39
C LYS A 116 -12.79 -4.55 6.37
N ALA A 117 -13.43 -4.60 5.21
CA ALA A 117 -13.46 -3.54 4.22
C ALA A 117 -14.91 -3.11 3.99
N VAL A 118 -15.15 -1.80 4.01
CA VAL A 118 -16.45 -1.18 3.76
C VAL A 118 -16.35 -0.33 2.49
N TYR A 119 -17.35 -0.50 1.63
CA TYR A 119 -17.49 0.19 0.36
C TYR A 119 -18.79 0.98 0.38
N SER A 120 -18.71 2.28 0.18
CA SER A 120 -19.89 3.14 0.16
C SER A 120 -19.78 4.22 -0.92
N MET A 121 -20.93 4.70 -1.38
CA MET A 121 -21.05 5.75 -2.39
C MET A 121 -21.86 6.91 -1.80
N PRO A 122 -21.59 8.16 -2.19
CA PRO A 122 -22.44 9.28 -1.81
C PRO A 122 -23.79 9.18 -2.53
N GLU A 123 -24.85 9.67 -1.88
CA GLU A 123 -26.21 9.72 -2.45
C GLU A 123 -26.28 10.47 -3.79
N SER A 124 -25.36 11.40 -4.04
CA SER A 124 -25.30 12.21 -5.26
C SER A 124 -25.01 11.43 -6.54
N ASP A 125 -24.40 10.24 -6.47
CA ASP A 125 -23.94 9.55 -7.66
C ASP A 125 -25.02 8.70 -8.35
N GLY A 126 -26.12 8.39 -7.65
CA GLY A 126 -27.36 7.79 -8.17
C GLY A 126 -27.28 6.36 -8.71
N GLU A 127 -26.21 6.03 -9.44
CA GLU A 127 -26.00 4.75 -10.11
C GLU A 127 -25.08 3.84 -9.32
N ALA A 128 -25.41 2.54 -9.30
CA ALA A 128 -24.58 1.54 -8.65
C ALA A 128 -23.25 1.34 -9.37
N LEU A 129 -22.25 0.85 -8.63
CA LEU A 129 -20.93 0.52 -9.12
C LEU A 129 -20.64 -0.97 -8.87
N GLU A 130 -20.22 -1.67 -9.92
CA GLU A 130 -19.67 -3.02 -9.81
C GLU A 130 -18.20 -2.95 -9.42
N ILE A 131 -17.83 -3.67 -8.37
CA ILE A 131 -16.45 -3.87 -7.94
C ILE A 131 -16.19 -5.34 -7.63
N SER A 132 -14.94 -5.70 -7.32
CA SER A 132 -14.64 -7.01 -6.75
C SER A 132 -13.82 -6.90 -5.47
N HIS A 133 -14.10 -7.81 -4.53
CA HIS A 133 -13.35 -7.97 -3.28
C HIS A 133 -12.75 -9.37 -3.27
N TYR A 134 -11.42 -9.47 -3.32
CA TYR A 134 -10.70 -10.75 -3.48
C TYR A 134 -11.20 -11.62 -4.66
N GLY A 135 -11.61 -10.97 -5.75
CA GLY A 135 -12.13 -11.65 -6.94
C GLY A 135 -13.63 -12.00 -6.87
N THR A 136 -14.29 -11.80 -5.73
CA THR A 136 -15.75 -11.93 -5.62
C THR A 136 -16.42 -10.63 -6.06
N PRO A 137 -17.25 -10.64 -7.12
CA PRO A 137 -18.00 -9.46 -7.56
C PRO A 137 -18.98 -8.97 -6.50
N LEU A 138 -19.20 -7.66 -6.44
CA LEU A 138 -20.22 -7.06 -5.61
C LEU A 138 -20.68 -5.71 -6.18
N THR A 139 -21.98 -5.46 -6.05
CA THR A 139 -22.62 -4.20 -6.41
C THR A 139 -22.68 -3.29 -5.19
N VAL A 140 -22.19 -2.06 -5.33
CA VAL A 140 -22.33 -1.00 -4.32
C VAL A 140 -23.31 0.03 -4.87
N SER A 141 -24.30 0.43 -4.08
CA SER A 141 -25.17 1.56 -4.41
C SER A 141 -25.14 2.60 -3.28
N PRO A 142 -25.57 3.84 -3.52
CA PRO A 142 -25.62 4.84 -2.46
C PRO A 142 -26.51 4.45 -1.26
N THR A 143 -27.53 3.63 -1.50
CA THR A 143 -28.45 3.13 -0.46
C THR A 143 -28.04 1.78 0.13
N SER A 144 -27.02 1.12 -0.42
CA SER A 144 -26.61 -0.22 -0.02
C SER A 144 -25.08 -0.35 0.05
N PRO A 145 -24.45 0.23 1.09
CA PRO A 145 -23.02 0.05 1.32
C PRO A 145 -22.70 -1.42 1.60
N GLN A 146 -21.53 -1.86 1.15
CA GLN A 146 -21.11 -3.26 1.25
C GLN A 146 -19.99 -3.41 2.27
N THR A 147 -20.15 -4.35 3.21
CA THR A 147 -19.09 -4.75 4.14
C THR A 147 -18.61 -6.16 3.80
N ARG A 148 -17.28 -6.36 3.75
CA ARG A 148 -16.64 -7.64 3.46
C ARG A 148 -15.51 -7.94 4.44
N ASP A 149 -15.25 -9.23 4.65
CA ASP A 149 -14.16 -9.70 5.50
C ASP A 149 -12.80 -9.55 4.82
N VAL A 150 -11.84 -9.00 5.55
CA VAL A 150 -10.43 -9.01 5.15
C VAL A 150 -9.75 -10.20 5.81
N PRO A 151 -9.36 -11.24 5.04
CA PRO A 151 -8.74 -12.42 5.60
C PRO A 151 -7.36 -12.09 6.16
N LYS A 152 -7.05 -12.60 7.36
CA LYS A 152 -5.68 -12.59 7.86
C LYS A 152 -4.82 -13.46 6.94
N ARG A 153 -3.75 -12.89 6.39
CA ARG A 153 -2.78 -13.64 5.58
C ARG A 153 -1.56 -13.97 6.41
N VAL A 154 -0.99 -15.14 6.12
CA VAL A 154 0.32 -15.55 6.66
C VAL A 154 1.38 -14.63 6.07
N GLU A 155 2.08 -13.93 6.95
CA GLU A 155 3.21 -13.09 6.58
C GLU A 155 4.37 -13.96 6.07
N ARG A 156 5.00 -13.50 4.99
CA ARG A 156 6.17 -14.17 4.42
C ARG A 156 7.44 -13.55 4.99
N PRO A 157 8.51 -14.34 5.20
CA PRO A 157 9.81 -13.80 5.54
C PRO A 157 10.23 -12.74 4.52
N ALA A 158 10.73 -11.60 5.01
CA ALA A 158 11.21 -10.53 4.15
C ALA A 158 12.35 -11.05 3.25
N PRO A 159 12.36 -10.72 1.95
CA PRO A 159 13.52 -10.97 1.11
C PRO A 159 14.72 -10.16 1.60
N GLN A 160 15.93 -10.58 1.23
CA GLN A 160 17.16 -9.86 1.54
C GLN A 160 17.29 -8.63 0.63
N GLN A 161 17.73 -7.50 1.20
CA GLN A 161 18.15 -6.30 0.48
C GLN A 161 19.68 -6.26 0.34
N PRO A 162 20.25 -5.50 -0.62
CA PRO A 162 21.68 -5.24 -0.65
C PRO A 162 22.18 -4.66 0.68
N ALA A 163 23.46 -4.88 0.98
CA ALA A 163 24.08 -4.37 2.20
C ALA A 163 23.89 -2.84 2.32
N GLY A 164 23.44 -2.38 3.50
CA GLY A 164 23.15 -0.97 3.76
C GLY A 164 21.91 -0.42 3.08
N ARG A 165 21.21 -1.22 2.26
CA ARG A 165 20.01 -0.81 1.52
C ARG A 165 18.73 -1.36 2.13
N ARG A 166 18.64 -1.55 3.44
CA ARG A 166 17.36 -1.91 4.06
C ARG A 166 16.58 -0.63 4.44
N PRO A 167 15.26 -0.55 4.21
CA PRO A 167 14.48 0.58 4.71
C PRO A 167 14.50 0.61 6.24
N ALA A 168 14.35 1.80 6.83
CA ALA A 168 14.29 1.95 8.27
C ALA A 168 13.06 1.21 8.84
N PRO A 169 13.21 0.33 9.84
CA PRO A 169 12.08 -0.39 10.43
C PRO A 169 11.05 0.54 11.05
N ARG A 170 9.77 0.29 10.80
CA ARG A 170 8.65 1.07 11.33
C ARG A 170 7.79 0.22 12.26
N GLY A 171 7.35 0.79 13.38
CA GLY A 171 6.39 0.14 14.29
C GLY A 171 6.95 -0.83 15.34
N GLY A 172 8.28 -0.97 15.43
CA GLY A 172 8.95 -1.60 16.57
C GLY A 172 8.79 -3.12 16.69
N ARG A 173 9.79 -3.85 16.19
CA ARG A 173 10.82 -4.39 17.09
C ARG A 173 12.17 -3.93 16.56
N PRO A 174 13.05 -3.34 17.38
CA PRO A 174 14.42 -3.10 16.93
C PRO A 174 15.05 -4.46 16.61
N GLU A 175 15.68 -4.58 15.45
CA GLU A 175 16.56 -5.70 15.22
C GLU A 175 17.74 -5.65 16.20
N PRO A 176 18.20 -6.81 16.70
CA PRO A 176 19.47 -6.84 17.42
C PRO A 176 20.55 -6.31 16.46
N ARG A 177 21.29 -5.29 16.92
CA ARG A 177 22.48 -4.83 16.20
C ARG A 177 23.38 -6.05 15.95
N PRO A 178 23.98 -6.20 14.76
CA PRO A 178 25.04 -7.18 14.60
C PRO A 178 26.13 -6.89 15.63
N VAL A 179 26.44 -7.89 16.43
CA VAL A 179 27.56 -7.85 17.37
C VAL A 179 28.81 -7.93 16.51
N GLY A 180 29.52 -6.80 16.40
CA GLY A 180 30.95 -6.65 16.09
C GLY A 180 31.57 -7.44 14.94
N GLU A 181 32.21 -6.71 14.03
CA GLU A 181 33.59 -7.02 13.61
C GLU A 181 34.48 -5.87 14.05
#